data_AF-A0A9D1J850-F1
#
_entry.id   AF-A0A9D1J850-F1
#
_cell.length_a   1.000
_cell.length_b   1.000
_cell.length_c   1.000
_cell.angle_alpha   90.00
_cell.angle_beta   90.00
_cell.angle_gamma   90.00
#
_symmetry.space_group_name_H-M   'P 1'
#
loop_
_entity.id
_entity.type
_entity.pdbx_description
1 polymer ?
#
loop_
_entity_poly.entity_id
_entity_poly.type
_entity_poly.pdbx_seq_one_letter_code
_entity_poly.pdbx_strand_id
1 'polypeptide(L)'
;MKQNVQLSKKKIAFWFVGLLVAYMLIATALYFLMGQQLYYRPSDGEFSLEQEFNCVQAPYEQRDVLYQRFTTTVQRVQKICLGWKSAQLTQTATVTMTLSRADNGQVLAQQQTTLGNGNFVSQIDFDQPLQEANTQLLLTVQCDGWTPLYRVAPHEGFFLSDGITETNVALNLSVQGQDFVWLGANYWWIVLAGFAVVAAGLVVAVVRYRRNGTNFVMNCFADMTKYRFLINQLVARDFKTKYKRSVLGVLWSFLNPLLTTFVLYFVFSNVFRSSGQIENYTAYLVIGVTMFNYFTECCNMCLTSIVGNSHMITKVFVPKYIYPLTRTVSSSINFALALIPLFLIVFINGLFPTVSWILILFAFVCMAIFCYGLGLLLASAMVFFRDTQFLWGVVCMLWMYITPVFYPADIIPVQFSWVQTANPLFHFIDFVRTCIMQGVSPDPSRFVWCLASAIIMLLVGGFVFRKTQNNFVMYI
;
A
#
# COMPACT_ATOMS: atom_id res chain seq x y z
N MET A 1 -47.89 6.36 -8.88
CA MET A 1 -47.53 7.51 -9.74
C MET A 1 -46.05 7.47 -10.10
N LYS A 2 -45.72 7.09 -11.33
CA LYS A 2 -44.36 7.20 -11.90
C LYS A 2 -44.08 8.67 -12.24
N GLN A 3 -43.66 9.48 -11.28
CA GLN A 3 -42.99 10.74 -11.62
C GLN A 3 -41.58 10.39 -12.11
N ASN A 4 -41.48 10.14 -13.42
CA ASN A 4 -40.21 10.09 -14.13
C ASN A 4 -39.56 11.46 -14.01
N VAL A 5 -38.59 11.57 -13.11
CA VAL A 5 -37.65 12.68 -13.10
C VAL A 5 -36.78 12.51 -14.35
N GLN A 6 -37.26 13.03 -15.48
CA GLN A 6 -36.39 13.26 -16.63
C GLN A 6 -35.42 14.36 -16.22
N LEU A 7 -34.25 13.97 -15.71
CA LEU A 7 -33.09 14.86 -15.69
C LEU A 7 -32.94 15.42 -17.11
N SER A 8 -32.97 16.75 -17.23
CA SER A 8 -32.77 17.42 -18.51
C SER A 8 -31.53 16.86 -19.21
N LYS A 9 -31.64 16.50 -20.49
CA LYS A 9 -30.52 15.99 -21.31
C LYS A 9 -29.27 16.88 -21.19
N LYS A 10 -29.46 18.19 -20.99
CA LYS A 10 -28.37 19.16 -20.74
C LYS A 10 -27.66 18.92 -19.42
N LYS A 11 -28.39 18.66 -18.32
CA LYS A 11 -27.78 18.36 -17.01
C LYS A 11 -26.96 17.06 -17.06
N ILE A 12 -27.48 16.03 -17.73
CA ILE A 12 -26.78 14.74 -17.86
C ILE A 12 -25.48 14.89 -18.65
N ALA A 13 -25.52 15.57 -19.80
CA ALA A 13 -24.32 15.83 -20.59
C ALA A 13 -23.28 16.67 -19.81
N PHE A 14 -23.73 17.69 -19.09
CA PHE A 14 -22.87 18.51 -18.22
C PHE A 14 -22.15 17.67 -17.15
N TRP A 15 -22.86 16.76 -16.48
CA TRP A 15 -22.25 15.86 -15.49
C TRP A 15 -21.24 14.89 -16.10
N PHE A 16 -21.50 14.36 -17.31
CA PHE A 16 -20.55 13.46 -17.97
C PHE A 16 -19.28 14.17 -18.41
N VAL A 17 -19.41 15.37 -18.97
CA VAL A 17 -18.25 16.22 -19.28
C VAL A 17 -17.49 16.54 -17.99
N GLY A 18 -18.20 16.87 -16.91
CA GLY A 18 -17.60 17.08 -15.60
C GLY A 18 -16.82 15.87 -15.07
N LEU A 19 -17.35 14.65 -15.22
CA LEU A 19 -16.67 13.42 -14.81
C LEU A 19 -15.41 13.13 -15.64
N LEU A 20 -15.47 13.32 -16.95
CA LEU A 20 -14.33 13.11 -17.85
C LEU A 20 -13.23 14.17 -17.61
N VAL A 21 -13.62 15.42 -17.40
CA VAL A 21 -12.69 16.49 -17.01
C VAL A 21 -12.08 16.21 -15.65
N ALA A 22 -12.88 15.81 -14.66
CA ALA A 22 -12.37 15.43 -13.34
C ALA A 22 -11.40 14.25 -13.42
N TYR A 23 -11.67 13.24 -14.24
CA TYR A 23 -10.75 12.12 -14.47
C TYR A 23 -9.40 12.62 -15.01
N MET A 24 -9.40 13.47 -16.05
CA MET A 24 -8.17 14.01 -16.62
C MET A 24 -7.41 14.91 -15.65
N LEU A 25 -8.12 15.72 -14.85
CA LEU A 25 -7.50 16.55 -13.81
C LEU A 25 -6.87 15.70 -12.70
N ILE A 26 -7.55 14.65 -12.23
CA ILE A 26 -7.02 13.74 -11.23
C ILE A 26 -5.81 12.97 -11.77
N ALA A 27 -5.88 12.46 -13.01
CA ALA A 27 -4.75 11.78 -13.64
C ALA A 27 -3.54 12.72 -13.80
N THR A 28 -3.76 13.94 -14.26
CA THR A 28 -2.69 14.92 -14.38
C THR A 28 -2.11 15.29 -13.01
N ALA A 29 -2.96 15.46 -11.99
CA ALA A 29 -2.50 15.71 -10.62
C ALA A 29 -1.67 14.54 -10.09
N LEU A 30 -2.11 13.29 -10.29
CA LEU A 30 -1.35 12.09 -9.89
C LEU A 30 0.01 12.04 -10.58
N TYR A 31 0.09 12.37 -11.87
CA TYR A 31 1.38 12.43 -12.58
C TYR A 31 2.39 13.35 -11.88
N PHE A 32 1.94 14.56 -11.50
CA PHE A 32 2.80 15.51 -10.78
C PHE A 32 3.11 15.08 -9.34
N LEU A 33 2.15 14.45 -8.64
CA LEU A 33 2.33 13.98 -7.27
C LEU A 33 3.30 12.79 -7.19
N MET A 34 3.31 11.90 -8.18
CA MET A 34 4.16 10.71 -8.21
C MET A 34 5.59 11.01 -8.71
N GLY A 35 5.76 12.01 -9.59
CA GLY A 35 7.08 12.49 -10.02
C GLY A 35 8.00 11.37 -10.50
N GLN A 36 9.21 11.29 -9.94
CA GLN A 36 10.19 10.24 -10.30
C GLN A 36 9.81 8.84 -9.78
N GLN A 37 9.01 8.75 -8.72
CA GLN A 37 8.59 7.47 -8.13
C GLN A 37 7.59 6.71 -9.02
N LEU A 38 7.03 7.39 -10.03
CA LEU A 38 6.25 6.75 -11.07
C LEU A 38 7.11 5.83 -11.96
N TYR A 39 8.38 6.20 -12.18
CA TYR A 39 9.28 5.54 -13.13
C TYR A 39 10.28 4.61 -12.46
N TYR A 40 10.62 4.88 -11.20
CA TYR A 40 11.67 4.17 -10.46
C TYR A 40 11.12 3.59 -9.17
N ARG A 41 11.44 2.32 -8.91
CA ARG A 41 11.15 1.59 -7.66
C ARG A 41 12.49 1.10 -7.07
N PRO A 42 12.63 0.99 -5.73
CA PRO A 42 13.72 0.21 -5.14
C PRO A 42 13.79 -1.20 -5.75
N SER A 43 14.99 -1.66 -6.08
CA SER A 43 15.16 -2.95 -6.75
C SER A 43 14.90 -4.11 -5.79
N ASP A 44 14.22 -5.16 -6.27
CA ASP A 44 14.04 -6.41 -5.49
C ASP A 44 15.32 -7.26 -5.47
N GLY A 45 16.32 -6.88 -6.28
CA GLY A 45 17.64 -7.51 -6.37
C GLY A 45 18.70 -6.90 -5.45
N GLU A 46 18.32 -5.97 -4.57
CA GLU A 46 19.24 -5.43 -3.58
C GLU A 46 19.64 -6.53 -2.58
N PHE A 47 20.92 -6.56 -2.22
CA PHE A 47 21.41 -7.39 -1.13
C PHE A 47 21.99 -6.47 -0.07
N SER A 48 21.57 -6.68 1.18
CA SER A 48 21.99 -5.89 2.33
C SER A 48 23.28 -6.42 2.93
N LEU A 49 23.98 -5.53 3.65
CA LEU A 49 25.13 -5.91 4.47
C LEU A 49 24.68 -6.92 5.52
N GLU A 50 25.39 -8.05 5.61
CA GLU A 50 25.15 -9.01 6.69
C GLU A 50 25.71 -8.49 8.01
N GLN A 51 25.01 -8.84 9.10
CA GLN A 51 25.48 -8.59 10.45
C GLN A 51 26.72 -9.44 10.74
N GLU A 52 27.68 -8.87 11.48
CA GLU A 52 29.05 -9.39 11.64
C GLU A 52 29.17 -10.86 12.05
N PHE A 53 28.20 -11.39 12.80
CA PHE A 53 28.23 -12.77 13.28
C PHE A 53 27.99 -13.81 12.17
N ASN A 54 27.49 -13.40 11.00
CA ASN A 54 27.29 -14.28 9.85
C ASN A 54 28.45 -14.23 8.83
N CYS A 55 29.45 -13.37 9.06
CA CYS A 55 30.62 -13.26 8.19
C CYS A 55 31.60 -14.44 8.43
N VAL A 56 32.16 -14.99 7.35
CA VAL A 56 33.14 -16.11 7.41
C VAL A 56 34.55 -15.55 7.55
N GLN A 57 35.48 -16.31 8.15
CA GLN A 57 36.91 -15.98 8.12
C GLN A 57 37.41 -15.82 6.70
N ALA A 58 38.29 -14.84 6.49
CA ALA A 58 38.90 -14.54 5.21
C ALA A 58 39.61 -15.77 4.64
N PRO A 59 39.38 -16.14 3.36
CA PRO A 59 40.15 -17.21 2.72
C PRO A 59 41.58 -16.79 2.35
N TYR A 60 41.90 -15.49 2.47
CA TYR A 60 43.19 -14.91 2.07
C TYR A 60 43.75 -14.04 3.21
N GLU A 61 44.97 -14.34 3.67
CA GLU A 61 45.54 -13.71 4.86
C GLU A 61 46.38 -12.46 4.59
N GLN A 62 46.79 -12.16 3.35
CA GLN A 62 47.54 -10.93 3.02
C GLN A 62 47.75 -10.80 1.52
N ARG A 63 46.99 -9.91 0.84
CA ARG A 63 47.32 -9.35 -0.48
C ARG A 63 46.69 -7.96 -0.66
N ASP A 64 47.35 -7.11 -1.43
CA ASP A 64 47.02 -5.68 -1.58
C ASP A 64 45.82 -5.42 -2.51
N VAL A 65 45.45 -6.35 -3.40
CA VAL A 65 44.39 -6.15 -4.42
C VAL A 65 43.49 -7.37 -4.54
N LEU A 66 42.19 -7.18 -4.34
CA LEU A 66 41.16 -8.19 -4.45
C LEU A 66 40.22 -7.90 -5.62
N TYR A 67 39.77 -8.95 -6.31
CA TYR A 67 38.86 -8.87 -7.45
C TYR A 67 37.57 -9.62 -7.14
N GLN A 68 36.46 -8.90 -7.00
CA GLN A 68 35.13 -9.50 -6.87
C GLN A 68 34.38 -9.36 -8.19
N ARG A 69 34.10 -10.48 -8.85
CA ARG A 69 33.12 -10.54 -9.94
C ARG A 69 31.75 -10.80 -9.35
N PHE A 70 30.76 -10.04 -9.78
CA PHE A 70 29.36 -10.28 -9.44
C PHE A 70 28.45 -9.83 -10.57
N THR A 71 27.31 -10.51 -10.70
CA THR A 71 26.24 -10.12 -11.63
C THR A 71 25.14 -9.44 -10.83
N THR A 72 24.75 -8.23 -11.24
CA THR A 72 23.66 -7.50 -10.59
C THR A 72 22.39 -7.57 -11.43
N THR A 73 21.26 -7.89 -10.81
CA THR A 73 19.94 -7.78 -11.42
C THR A 73 19.35 -6.36 -11.31
N VAL A 74 19.97 -5.51 -10.47
CA VAL A 74 19.60 -4.10 -10.29
C VAL A 74 19.83 -3.33 -11.58
N GLN A 75 18.80 -2.68 -12.11
CA GLN A 75 18.90 -2.02 -13.41
C GLN A 75 19.63 -0.68 -13.36
N ARG A 76 19.45 0.08 -12.29
CA ARG A 76 20.04 1.39 -12.06
C ARG A 76 20.77 1.41 -10.72
N VAL A 77 22.07 1.12 -10.73
CA VAL A 77 22.89 1.05 -9.51
C VAL A 77 23.19 2.47 -9.03
N GLN A 78 22.79 2.78 -7.78
CA GLN A 78 22.98 4.10 -7.18
C GLN A 78 24.12 4.12 -6.17
N LYS A 79 24.26 3.02 -5.41
CA LYS A 79 25.23 2.92 -4.33
C LYS A 79 25.75 1.49 -4.23
N ILE A 80 27.04 1.38 -3.97
CA ILE A 80 27.67 0.12 -3.62
C ILE A 80 28.38 0.32 -2.30
N CYS A 81 28.05 -0.46 -1.27
CA CYS A 81 28.71 -0.38 0.02
C CYS A 81 29.49 -1.65 0.30
N LEU A 82 30.62 -1.52 0.99
CA LEU A 82 31.47 -2.61 1.42
C LEU A 82 31.73 -2.52 2.92
N GLY A 83 31.55 -3.63 3.63
CA GLY A 83 31.87 -3.74 5.06
C GLY A 83 33.34 -4.09 5.31
N TRP A 84 33.95 -3.40 6.28
CA TRP A 84 35.34 -3.55 6.68
C TRP A 84 35.48 -3.84 8.16
N LYS A 85 36.57 -4.54 8.52
CA LYS A 85 36.96 -4.74 9.91
C LYS A 85 38.45 -4.49 10.11
N SER A 86 38.78 -3.80 11.18
CA SER A 86 40.17 -3.57 11.60
C SER A 86 40.68 -4.73 12.43
N ALA A 87 41.92 -5.14 12.18
CA ALA A 87 42.72 -5.90 13.13
C ALA A 87 43.69 -4.93 13.85
N GLN A 88 43.21 -4.24 14.89
CA GLN A 88 44.04 -3.52 15.89
C GLN A 88 45.24 -2.69 15.33
N LEU A 89 45.06 -1.96 14.23
CA LEU A 89 46.12 -1.12 13.66
C LEU A 89 46.12 0.28 14.27
N THR A 90 47.30 0.87 14.42
CA THR A 90 47.53 2.25 14.92
C THR A 90 47.57 3.30 13.79
N GLN A 91 47.39 2.89 12.54
CA GLN A 91 47.55 3.74 11.36
C GLN A 91 46.27 3.78 10.52
N THR A 92 45.94 4.97 10.00
CA THR A 92 44.88 5.19 9.00
C THR A 92 45.31 4.58 7.67
N ALA A 93 44.55 3.62 7.16
CA ALA A 93 44.80 3.04 5.84
C ALA A 93 43.88 3.66 4.80
N THR A 94 44.37 3.70 3.56
CA THR A 94 43.58 4.18 2.44
C THR A 94 43.08 2.98 1.64
N VAL A 95 41.77 2.93 1.43
CA VAL A 95 41.14 1.94 0.58
C VAL A 95 40.74 2.60 -0.72
N THR A 96 41.08 1.96 -1.84
CA THR A 96 40.62 2.37 -3.16
C THR A 96 39.71 1.29 -3.72
N MET A 97 38.47 1.65 -4.00
CA MET A 97 37.53 0.78 -4.69
C MET A 97 37.34 1.27 -6.10
N THR A 98 37.53 0.38 -7.08
CA THR A 98 37.35 0.66 -8.50
C THR A 98 36.32 -0.31 -9.05
N LEU A 99 35.20 0.21 -9.55
CA LEU A 99 34.21 -0.58 -10.27
C LEU A 99 34.53 -0.52 -11.76
N SER A 100 34.64 -1.68 -12.39
CA SER A 100 34.86 -1.80 -13.84
C SER A 100 33.92 -2.84 -14.44
N ARG A 101 33.62 -2.74 -15.74
CA ARG A 101 32.87 -3.79 -16.44
C ARG A 101 33.79 -4.96 -16.77
N ALA A 102 33.37 -6.19 -16.45
CA ALA A 102 34.20 -7.37 -16.63
C ALA A 102 34.53 -7.67 -18.11
N ASP A 103 33.66 -7.27 -19.03
CA ASP A 103 33.79 -7.58 -20.47
C ASP A 103 34.86 -6.76 -21.19
N ASN A 104 35.00 -5.48 -20.85
CA ASN A 104 35.86 -4.53 -21.58
C ASN A 104 36.85 -3.77 -20.68
N GLY A 105 36.83 -4.02 -19.36
CA GLY A 105 37.72 -3.36 -18.39
C GLY A 105 37.48 -1.85 -18.23
N GLN A 106 36.37 -1.32 -18.75
CA GLN A 106 36.06 0.09 -18.63
C GLN A 106 35.75 0.44 -17.17
N VAL A 107 36.51 1.38 -16.60
CA VAL A 107 36.28 1.90 -15.24
C VAL A 107 35.02 2.76 -15.23
N LEU A 108 34.06 2.37 -14.39
CA LEU A 108 32.75 3.01 -14.25
C LEU A 108 32.73 4.01 -13.09
N ALA A 109 33.40 3.69 -11.98
CA ALA A 109 33.66 4.64 -10.91
C ALA A 109 34.86 4.20 -10.08
N GLN A 110 35.49 5.17 -9.43
CA GLN A 110 36.56 4.94 -8.48
C GLN A 110 36.35 5.86 -7.28
N GLN A 111 36.44 5.29 -6.08
CA GLN A 111 36.36 6.06 -4.84
C GLN A 111 37.46 5.63 -3.89
N GLN A 112 38.08 6.62 -3.26
CA GLN A 112 39.12 6.43 -2.27
C GLN A 112 38.58 6.89 -0.91
N THR A 113 38.76 6.09 0.14
CA THR A 113 38.30 6.42 1.49
C THR A 113 39.35 6.01 2.52
N THR A 114 39.60 6.90 3.47
CA THR A 114 40.51 6.64 4.60
C THR A 114 39.76 6.00 5.76
N LEU A 115 40.22 4.83 6.22
CA LEU A 115 39.60 4.08 7.32
C LEU A 115 40.35 4.33 8.64
N GLY A 116 39.61 4.59 9.73
CA GLY A 116 40.11 4.79 11.11
C GLY A 116 40.02 3.50 11.93
N ASN A 117 39.94 3.55 13.27
CA ASN A 117 39.80 2.33 14.12
C ASN A 117 38.33 1.98 14.41
N GLY A 118 37.93 0.72 14.18
CA GLY A 118 36.55 0.25 14.35
C GLY A 118 35.99 -0.52 13.15
N ASN A 119 34.66 -0.70 13.13
CA ASN A 119 33.92 -1.29 12.00
C ASN A 119 33.48 -0.16 11.08
N PHE A 120 33.78 -0.29 9.79
CA PHE A 120 33.48 0.76 8.81
C PHE A 120 32.74 0.19 7.62
N VAL A 121 31.89 1.03 7.04
CA VAL A 121 31.29 0.78 5.74
C VAL A 121 31.84 1.84 4.81
N SER A 122 32.56 1.42 3.76
CA SER A 122 32.89 2.33 2.68
C SER A 122 31.78 2.28 1.64
N GLN A 123 31.41 3.41 1.08
CA GLN A 123 30.38 3.49 0.04
C GLN A 123 30.99 4.08 -1.23
N ILE A 124 30.55 3.60 -2.38
CA ILE A 124 30.72 4.20 -3.70
C ILE A 124 29.38 4.78 -4.08
N ASP A 125 29.27 6.11 -4.05
CA ASP A 125 28.09 6.82 -4.51
C ASP A 125 28.31 7.22 -5.98
N PHE A 126 27.32 6.94 -6.84
CA PHE A 126 27.38 7.31 -8.25
C PHE A 126 26.62 8.62 -8.47
N ASP A 127 27.33 9.69 -8.88
CA ASP A 127 26.73 10.99 -9.21
C ASP A 127 25.66 10.87 -10.32
N GLN A 128 25.91 9.99 -11.29
CA GLN A 128 24.88 9.47 -12.18
C GLN A 128 24.80 7.96 -12.05
N PRO A 129 23.63 7.41 -11.70
CA PRO A 129 23.52 5.98 -11.46
C PRO A 129 23.65 5.17 -12.75
N LEU A 130 24.42 4.10 -12.65
CA LEU A 130 24.83 3.25 -13.75
C LEU A 130 23.68 2.37 -14.23
N GLN A 131 23.41 2.38 -15.54
CA GLN A 131 22.41 1.52 -16.18
C GLN A 131 23.09 0.22 -16.64
N GLU A 132 23.20 -0.75 -15.74
CA GLU A 132 24.02 -1.96 -15.91
C GLU A 132 23.23 -3.20 -15.47
N ALA A 133 22.05 -3.41 -16.07
CA ALA A 133 21.20 -4.56 -15.76
C ALA A 133 21.80 -5.86 -16.35
N ASN A 134 21.95 -6.91 -15.53
CA ASN A 134 22.45 -8.23 -15.92
C ASN A 134 23.85 -8.23 -16.56
N THR A 135 24.67 -7.21 -16.32
CA THR A 135 26.07 -7.19 -16.75
C THR A 135 26.99 -7.70 -15.65
N GLN A 136 28.09 -8.34 -16.04
CA GLN A 136 29.11 -8.76 -15.09
C GLN A 136 29.97 -7.55 -14.69
N LEU A 137 29.93 -7.21 -13.42
CA LEU A 137 30.73 -6.15 -12.83
C LEU A 137 31.92 -6.74 -12.09
N LEU A 138 33.06 -6.07 -12.24
CA LEU A 138 34.30 -6.37 -11.55
C LEU A 138 34.61 -5.24 -10.57
N LEU A 139 34.45 -5.53 -9.28
CA LEU A 139 34.87 -4.65 -8.20
C LEU A 139 36.31 -5.01 -7.82
N THR A 140 37.21 -4.07 -8.09
CA THR A 140 38.62 -4.16 -7.67
C THR A 140 38.78 -3.36 -6.40
N VAL A 141 39.29 -4.00 -5.36
CA VAL A 141 39.46 -3.42 -4.03
C VAL A 141 40.94 -3.46 -3.70
N GLN A 142 41.56 -2.30 -3.57
CA GLN A 142 42.95 -2.16 -3.13
C GLN A 142 42.98 -1.66 -1.70
N CYS A 143 43.65 -2.40 -0.82
CA CYS A 143 43.70 -2.09 0.61
C CYS A 143 45.11 -2.27 1.18
N ASP A 144 45.59 -1.23 1.87
CA ASP A 144 46.86 -1.28 2.60
C ASP A 144 46.61 -1.72 4.05
N GLY A 145 46.74 -3.03 4.33
CA GLY A 145 46.73 -3.57 5.70
C GLY A 145 45.35 -3.79 6.36
N TRP A 146 44.24 -3.64 5.64
CA TRP A 146 42.88 -3.91 6.14
C TRP A 146 42.25 -5.13 5.47
N THR A 147 41.49 -5.92 6.23
CA THR A 147 40.78 -7.08 5.68
C THR A 147 39.29 -6.74 5.49
N PRO A 148 38.74 -6.88 4.26
CA PRO A 148 37.30 -6.74 4.07
C PRO A 148 36.56 -7.91 4.74
N LEU A 149 35.30 -7.69 5.10
CA LEU A 149 34.47 -8.77 5.64
C LEU A 149 33.99 -9.68 4.49
N TYR A 150 33.93 -10.98 4.75
CA TYR A 150 33.50 -12.00 3.77
C TYR A 150 32.19 -12.63 4.20
N ARG A 151 31.35 -12.97 3.22
CA ARG A 151 30.11 -13.73 3.42
C ARG A 151 30.04 -14.90 2.44
N VAL A 152 29.22 -15.89 2.79
CA VAL A 152 28.84 -16.93 1.83
C VAL A 152 28.11 -16.26 0.67
N ALA A 153 28.43 -16.65 -0.57
CA ALA A 153 27.83 -16.07 -1.76
C ALA A 153 26.29 -16.12 -1.66
N PRO A 154 25.59 -14.98 -1.78
CA PRO A 154 24.15 -14.94 -1.59
C PRO A 154 23.39 -15.67 -2.72
N HIS A 155 23.95 -15.67 -3.94
CA HIS A 155 23.41 -16.33 -5.14
C HIS A 155 24.57 -16.81 -6.04
N GLU A 156 24.28 -17.64 -7.06
CA GLU A 156 25.28 -18.03 -8.07
C GLU A 156 25.81 -16.82 -8.86
N GLY A 157 27.10 -16.81 -9.20
CA GLY A 157 27.72 -15.74 -10.00
C GLY A 157 28.58 -14.73 -9.21
N PHE A 158 28.81 -14.96 -7.92
CA PHE A 158 29.83 -14.25 -7.14
C PHE A 158 31.12 -15.06 -7.11
N PHE A 159 32.19 -14.49 -7.68
CA PHE A 159 33.52 -15.08 -7.65
C PHE A 159 34.50 -14.09 -7.06
N LEU A 160 35.19 -14.50 -6.01
CA LEU A 160 36.29 -13.75 -5.45
C LEU A 160 37.60 -14.33 -5.99
N SER A 161 38.40 -13.46 -6.59
CA SER A 161 39.73 -13.78 -7.10
C SER A 161 40.77 -12.89 -6.46
N ASP A 162 41.89 -13.49 -6.09
CA ASP A 162 43.10 -12.81 -5.65
C ASP A 162 44.14 -12.76 -6.80
N GLY A 163 43.66 -12.80 -8.05
CA GLY A 163 44.47 -12.84 -9.28
C GLY A 163 45.08 -14.21 -9.64
N ILE A 164 45.00 -15.20 -8.75
CA ILE A 164 45.62 -16.53 -8.92
C ILE A 164 44.61 -17.69 -8.68
N THR A 165 43.74 -17.55 -7.69
CA THR A 165 42.72 -18.56 -7.33
C THR A 165 41.34 -17.93 -7.30
N GLU A 166 40.33 -18.63 -7.84
CA GLU A 166 38.93 -18.22 -7.78
C GLU A 166 38.17 -19.07 -6.75
N THR A 167 37.47 -18.42 -5.82
CA THR A 167 36.65 -19.10 -4.80
C THR A 167 35.21 -18.57 -4.80
N ASN A 168 34.26 -19.45 -4.47
CA ASN A 168 32.83 -19.13 -4.35
C ASN A 168 32.52 -18.45 -2.99
N VAL A 169 33.22 -17.37 -2.71
CA VAL A 169 33.00 -16.51 -1.54
C VAL A 169 32.71 -15.10 -2.06
N ALA A 170 31.88 -14.34 -1.36
CA ALA A 170 31.60 -12.95 -1.71
C ALA A 170 32.14 -12.01 -0.63
N LEU A 171 32.64 -10.84 -1.04
CA LEU A 171 32.81 -9.72 -0.10
C LEU A 171 31.45 -9.35 0.50
N ASN A 172 31.44 -8.84 1.73
CA ASN A 172 30.24 -8.27 2.35
C ASN A 172 29.91 -6.93 1.68
N LEU A 173 29.35 -7.06 0.48
CA LEU A 173 28.93 -6.02 -0.42
C LEU A 173 27.43 -5.81 -0.23
N SER A 174 26.97 -4.57 -0.36
CA SER A 174 25.57 -4.27 -0.64
C SER A 174 25.46 -3.43 -1.90
N VAL A 175 24.61 -3.83 -2.84
CA VAL A 175 24.27 -3.03 -4.01
C VAL A 175 22.86 -2.51 -3.82
N GLN A 176 22.72 -1.18 -3.84
CA GLN A 176 21.44 -0.50 -3.75
C GLN A 176 21.17 0.26 -5.05
N GLY A 177 19.92 0.24 -5.48
CA GLY A 177 19.55 0.88 -6.73
C GLY A 177 18.06 0.80 -7.05
N GLN A 178 17.76 1.12 -8.29
CA GLN A 178 16.39 1.27 -8.74
C GLN A 178 16.13 0.42 -9.98
N ASP A 179 14.92 -0.11 -10.07
CA ASP A 179 14.43 -0.77 -11.27
C ASP A 179 13.40 0.10 -11.98
N PHE A 180 13.32 -0.03 -13.31
CA PHE A 180 12.36 0.67 -14.15
C PHE A 180 10.97 0.07 -13.98
N VAL A 181 10.00 0.93 -13.71
CA VAL A 181 8.60 0.55 -13.63
C VAL A 181 7.94 0.70 -14.99
N TRP A 182 7.49 -0.41 -15.58
CA TRP A 182 6.78 -0.43 -16.87
C TRP A 182 5.57 0.52 -16.89
N LEU A 183 4.85 0.60 -15.77
CA LEU A 183 3.65 1.41 -15.62
C LEU A 183 3.96 2.91 -15.73
N GLY A 184 5.13 3.35 -15.28
CA GLY A 184 5.54 4.74 -15.41
C GLY A 184 5.84 5.12 -16.85
N ALA A 185 6.61 4.30 -17.55
CA ALA A 185 6.91 4.51 -18.98
C ALA A 185 5.65 4.60 -19.85
N ASN A 186 4.60 3.85 -19.49
CA ASN A 186 3.34 3.77 -20.24
C ASN A 186 2.18 4.54 -19.61
N TYR A 187 2.44 5.42 -18.64
CA TYR A 187 1.40 6.06 -17.83
C TYR A 187 0.31 6.75 -18.66
N TRP A 188 0.70 7.60 -19.62
CA TRP A 188 -0.25 8.34 -20.45
C TRP A 188 -1.10 7.44 -21.36
N TRP A 189 -0.54 6.33 -21.85
CA TRP A 189 -1.29 5.34 -22.62
C TRP A 189 -2.34 4.64 -21.76
N ILE A 190 -2.01 4.33 -20.51
CA ILE A 190 -2.95 3.73 -19.55
C ILE A 190 -4.06 4.73 -19.19
N VAL A 191 -3.71 6.00 -18.97
CA VAL A 191 -4.69 7.06 -18.70
C VAL A 191 -5.63 7.25 -19.90
N LEU A 192 -5.11 7.25 -21.13
CA LEU A 192 -5.93 7.34 -22.35
C LEU A 192 -6.83 6.12 -22.53
N ALA A 193 -6.31 4.91 -22.30
CA ALA A 193 -7.11 3.69 -22.34
C ALA A 193 -8.23 3.71 -21.28
N GLY A 194 -7.91 4.12 -20.05
CA GLY A 194 -8.89 4.30 -18.96
C GLY A 194 -9.94 5.35 -19.30
N PHE A 195 -9.53 6.50 -19.85
CA PHE A 195 -10.43 7.53 -20.34
C PHE A 195 -11.38 6.99 -21.42
N ALA A 196 -10.86 6.23 -22.39
CA ALA A 196 -11.67 5.63 -23.45
C ALA A 196 -12.69 4.61 -22.91
N VAL A 197 -12.30 3.78 -21.94
CA VAL A 197 -13.22 2.82 -21.28
C VAL A 197 -14.30 3.55 -20.50
N VAL A 198 -13.94 4.57 -19.71
CA VAL A 198 -14.92 5.38 -18.98
C VAL A 198 -15.85 6.06 -19.97
N ALA A 199 -15.34 6.74 -20.99
CA ALA A 199 -16.13 7.40 -22.02
C ALA A 199 -17.08 6.41 -22.72
N ALA A 200 -16.60 5.23 -23.13
CA ALA A 200 -17.41 4.19 -23.72
C ALA A 200 -18.51 3.71 -22.77
N GLY A 201 -18.20 3.50 -21.49
CA GLY A 201 -19.18 3.14 -20.45
C GLY A 201 -20.27 4.19 -20.27
N LEU A 202 -19.89 5.49 -20.28
CA LEU A 202 -20.84 6.60 -20.21
C LEU A 202 -21.70 6.69 -21.48
N VAL A 203 -21.12 6.46 -22.67
CA VAL A 203 -21.86 6.41 -23.93
C VAL A 203 -22.86 5.25 -23.95
N VAL A 204 -22.44 4.05 -23.55
CA VAL A 204 -23.32 2.87 -23.43
C VAL A 204 -24.44 3.14 -22.44
N ALA A 205 -24.14 3.79 -21.30
CA ALA A 205 -25.16 4.24 -20.38
C ALA A 205 -26.11 5.21 -21.11
N VAL A 206 -25.66 6.30 -21.70
CA VAL A 206 -26.56 7.25 -22.40
C VAL A 206 -27.42 6.58 -23.47
N VAL A 207 -26.87 5.69 -24.28
CA VAL A 207 -27.60 4.94 -25.32
C VAL A 207 -28.65 4.02 -24.70
N ARG A 208 -28.30 3.28 -23.64
CA ARG A 208 -29.27 2.44 -22.91
C ARG A 208 -30.35 3.27 -22.21
N TYR A 209 -30.05 4.49 -21.78
CA TYR A 209 -31.05 5.39 -21.19
C TYR A 209 -32.08 5.80 -22.24
N ARG A 210 -31.59 6.17 -23.43
CA ARG A 210 -32.44 6.59 -24.55
C ARG A 210 -33.29 5.46 -25.11
N ARG A 211 -32.80 4.21 -25.07
CA ARG A 211 -33.53 3.04 -25.59
C ARG A 211 -34.51 2.42 -24.59
N ASN A 212 -34.12 2.18 -23.34
CA ASN A 212 -34.89 1.36 -22.38
C ASN A 212 -35.38 2.13 -21.13
N GLY A 213 -35.08 3.42 -21.00
CA GLY A 213 -35.54 4.26 -19.88
C GLY A 213 -34.98 3.90 -18.50
N THR A 214 -34.09 2.91 -18.38
CA THR A 214 -33.56 2.44 -17.09
C THR A 214 -32.07 2.09 -17.19
N ASN A 215 -31.21 3.02 -16.78
CA ASN A 215 -29.84 2.68 -16.42
C ASN A 215 -29.69 2.68 -14.92
N PHE A 216 -29.13 1.59 -14.40
CA PHE A 216 -28.78 1.48 -13.00
C PHE A 216 -27.90 2.65 -12.54
N VAL A 217 -26.79 2.93 -13.24
CA VAL A 217 -25.85 4.01 -12.88
C VAL A 217 -26.55 5.37 -12.83
N MET A 218 -27.34 5.68 -13.85
CA MET A 218 -28.00 6.98 -13.99
C MET A 218 -29.13 7.16 -12.97
N ASN A 219 -29.85 6.08 -12.68
CA ASN A 219 -30.83 6.04 -11.59
C ASN A 219 -30.14 6.16 -10.23
N CYS A 220 -28.98 5.52 -10.00
CA CYS A 220 -28.24 5.65 -8.75
C CYS A 220 -27.84 7.09 -8.46
N PHE A 221 -27.28 7.81 -9.45
CA PHE A 221 -26.93 9.23 -9.27
C PHE A 221 -28.17 10.11 -9.08
N ALA A 222 -29.22 9.89 -9.87
CA ALA A 222 -30.48 10.62 -9.71
C ALA A 222 -31.10 10.37 -8.33
N ASP A 223 -31.08 9.12 -7.87
CA ASP A 223 -31.59 8.70 -6.57
C ASP A 223 -30.74 9.28 -5.43
N MET A 224 -29.41 9.35 -5.55
CA MET A 224 -28.58 10.02 -4.54
C MET A 224 -28.97 11.50 -4.38
N THR A 225 -29.23 12.21 -5.49
CA THR A 225 -29.67 13.62 -5.41
C THR A 225 -31.10 13.75 -4.88
N LYS A 226 -32.01 12.87 -5.29
CA LYS A 226 -33.43 12.86 -4.89
C LYS A 226 -33.60 12.50 -3.41
N TYR A 227 -32.88 11.48 -2.95
CA TYR A 227 -32.94 10.98 -1.58
C TYR A 227 -31.87 11.60 -0.67
N ARG A 228 -31.19 12.69 -1.09
CA ARG A 228 -30.17 13.38 -0.28
C ARG A 228 -30.68 13.75 1.12
N PHE A 229 -31.92 14.24 1.22
CA PHE A 229 -32.54 14.55 2.51
C PHE A 229 -32.68 13.31 3.40
N LEU A 230 -33.15 12.20 2.83
CA LEU A 230 -33.27 10.92 3.54
C LEU A 230 -31.89 10.38 3.97
N ILE A 231 -30.90 10.43 3.08
CA ILE A 231 -29.53 10.02 3.36
C ILE A 231 -28.98 10.82 4.55
N ASN A 232 -29.09 12.15 4.50
CA ASN A 232 -28.66 13.01 5.60
C ASN A 232 -29.36 12.67 6.92
N GLN A 233 -30.68 12.41 6.88
CA GLN A 233 -31.45 12.08 8.06
C GLN A 233 -31.08 10.71 8.64
N LEU A 234 -30.83 9.72 7.79
CA LEU A 234 -30.36 8.40 8.20
C LEU A 234 -28.96 8.49 8.80
N VAL A 235 -28.04 9.21 8.16
CA VAL A 235 -26.68 9.42 8.66
C VAL A 235 -26.69 10.13 10.02
N ALA A 236 -27.49 11.20 10.16
CA ALA A 236 -27.62 11.93 11.41
C ALA A 236 -28.25 11.08 12.52
N ARG A 237 -29.28 10.28 12.19
CA ARG A 237 -29.87 9.33 13.13
C ARG A 237 -28.85 8.29 13.57
N ASP A 238 -28.08 7.74 12.65
CA ASP A 238 -27.10 6.70 12.94
C ASP A 238 -25.98 7.21 13.86
N PHE A 239 -25.49 8.42 13.60
CA PHE A 239 -24.51 9.08 14.47
C PHE A 239 -25.09 9.35 15.87
N LYS A 240 -26.30 9.91 15.95
CA LYS A 240 -26.99 10.16 17.22
C LYS A 240 -27.23 8.88 18.00
N THR A 241 -27.69 7.82 17.34
CA THR A 241 -28.00 6.53 17.98
C THR A 241 -26.73 5.84 18.48
N LYS A 242 -25.62 5.87 17.73
CA LYS A 242 -24.35 5.24 18.13
C LYS A 242 -23.84 5.78 19.46
N TYR A 243 -23.97 7.08 19.70
CA TYR A 243 -23.50 7.73 20.92
C TYR A 243 -24.63 8.06 21.92
N LYS A 244 -25.87 7.63 21.63
CA LYS A 244 -27.03 7.88 22.49
C LYS A 244 -26.83 7.15 23.82
N ARG A 245 -26.99 7.87 24.94
CA ARG A 245 -26.82 7.35 26.32
C ARG A 245 -25.39 6.86 26.64
N SER A 246 -24.40 7.15 25.81
CA SER A 246 -22.99 6.91 26.16
C SER A 246 -22.47 8.07 27.00
N VAL A 247 -21.85 7.75 28.15
CA VAL A 247 -21.26 8.75 29.06
C VAL A 247 -20.17 9.57 28.36
N LEU A 248 -19.31 8.90 27.58
CA LEU A 248 -18.20 9.53 26.85
C LEU A 248 -18.64 10.06 25.47
N GLY A 249 -19.78 9.60 24.94
CA GLY A 249 -20.32 10.07 23.66
C GLY A 249 -19.34 9.88 22.50
N VAL A 250 -19.14 10.95 21.71
CA VAL A 250 -18.30 10.97 20.50
C VAL A 250 -16.81 10.69 20.82
N LEU A 251 -16.36 10.92 22.06
CA LEU A 251 -14.98 10.64 22.49
C LEU A 251 -14.59 9.18 22.25
N TRP A 252 -15.54 8.24 22.22
CA TRP A 252 -15.26 6.85 21.87
C TRP A 252 -14.64 6.65 20.48
N SER A 253 -14.93 7.54 19.53
CA SER A 253 -14.32 7.50 18.19
C SER A 253 -12.82 7.76 18.24
N PHE A 254 -12.36 8.51 19.26
CA PHE A 254 -10.96 8.79 19.52
C PHE A 254 -10.33 7.71 20.40
N LEU A 255 -11.07 7.35 21.46
CA LEU A 255 -10.57 6.49 22.52
C LEU A 255 -10.38 5.04 22.06
N ASN A 256 -11.25 4.52 21.20
CA ASN A 256 -11.17 3.13 20.75
C ASN A 256 -9.88 2.84 19.96
N PRO A 257 -9.53 3.59 18.88
CA PRO A 257 -8.25 3.41 18.20
C PRO A 257 -7.04 3.59 19.12
N LEU A 258 -7.08 4.58 20.02
CA LEU A 258 -5.98 4.86 20.97
C LEU A 258 -5.77 3.72 21.97
N LEU A 259 -6.84 3.23 22.60
CA LEU A 259 -6.77 2.14 23.57
C LEU A 259 -6.36 0.83 22.89
N THR A 260 -6.92 0.52 21.72
CA THR A 260 -6.54 -0.67 20.96
C THR A 260 -5.07 -0.62 20.58
N THR A 261 -4.59 0.54 20.11
CA THR A 261 -3.18 0.75 19.80
C THR A 261 -2.32 0.64 21.06
N PHE A 262 -2.75 1.21 22.18
CA PHE A 262 -2.02 1.13 23.45
C PHE A 262 -1.85 -0.30 23.94
N VAL A 263 -2.92 -1.11 23.92
CA VAL A 263 -2.87 -2.53 24.30
C VAL A 263 -1.94 -3.30 23.37
N LEU A 264 -2.10 -3.16 22.05
CA LEU A 264 -1.25 -3.86 21.08
C LEU A 264 0.21 -3.40 21.19
N TYR A 265 0.45 -2.11 21.39
CA TYR A 265 1.78 -1.57 21.60
C TYR A 265 2.40 -2.18 22.85
N PHE A 266 1.69 -2.24 23.98
CA PHE A 266 2.23 -2.83 25.21
C PHE A 266 2.60 -4.30 25.04
N VAL A 267 1.76 -5.08 24.35
CA VAL A 267 1.97 -6.51 24.12
C VAL A 267 3.13 -6.78 23.15
N PHE A 268 3.21 -6.02 22.04
CA PHE A 268 4.11 -6.34 20.93
C PHE A 268 5.34 -5.42 20.81
N SER A 269 5.39 -4.30 21.54
CA SER A 269 6.54 -3.40 21.52
C SER A 269 7.82 -4.12 21.95
N ASN A 270 7.79 -4.94 23.00
CA ASN A 270 8.99 -5.67 23.45
C ASN A 270 9.53 -6.65 22.38
N VAL A 271 8.67 -7.20 21.53
CA VAL A 271 9.05 -8.17 20.49
C VAL A 271 9.64 -7.45 19.26
N PHE A 272 8.95 -6.43 18.74
CA PHE A 272 9.33 -5.81 17.47
C PHE A 272 10.19 -4.56 17.61
N ARG A 273 10.13 -3.85 18.74
CA ARG A 273 11.03 -2.72 19.03
C ARG A 273 12.46 -3.19 19.32
N SER A 274 12.60 -4.29 20.06
CA SER A 274 13.92 -4.83 20.43
C SER A 274 14.69 -5.42 19.23
N SER A 275 13.99 -5.78 18.16
CA SER A 275 14.57 -6.39 16.96
C SER A 275 15.02 -5.35 15.90
N GLY A 276 14.72 -4.07 16.09
CA GLY A 276 15.11 -3.00 15.15
C GLY A 276 14.43 -3.06 13.77
N GLN A 277 13.42 -3.92 13.60
CA GLN A 277 12.84 -4.22 12.28
C GLN A 277 11.86 -3.15 11.74
N ILE A 278 11.27 -2.32 12.61
CA ILE A 278 10.31 -1.28 12.21
C ILE A 278 10.71 0.07 12.79
N GLU A 279 11.02 1.02 11.92
CA GLU A 279 11.17 2.42 12.28
C GLU A 279 9.81 3.00 12.70
N ASN A 280 9.74 3.66 13.86
CA ASN A 280 8.51 4.23 14.42
C ASN A 280 7.33 3.24 14.55
N TYR A 281 7.55 2.13 15.27
CA TYR A 281 6.54 1.08 15.51
C TYR A 281 5.17 1.61 15.97
N THR A 282 5.12 2.66 16.79
CA THR A 282 3.88 3.29 17.26
C THR A 282 3.03 3.81 16.10
N ALA A 283 3.65 4.50 15.14
CA ALA A 283 2.96 5.02 13.95
C ALA A 283 2.51 3.87 13.04
N TYR A 284 3.36 2.86 12.85
CA TYR A 284 3.03 1.65 12.09
C TYR A 284 1.76 0.96 12.61
N LEU A 285 1.67 0.82 13.94
CA LEU A 285 0.54 0.19 14.63
C LEU A 285 -0.73 1.02 14.52
N VAL A 286 -0.66 2.32 14.83
CA VAL A 286 -1.86 3.18 14.86
C VAL A 286 -2.50 3.29 13.47
N ILE A 287 -1.68 3.36 12.41
CA ILE A 287 -2.16 3.39 11.01
C ILE A 287 -2.89 2.10 10.68
N GLY A 288 -2.25 0.96 10.94
CA GLY A 288 -2.83 -0.36 10.65
C GLY A 288 -4.14 -0.59 11.40
N VAL A 289 -4.15 -0.32 12.71
CA VAL A 289 -5.33 -0.48 13.58
C VAL A 289 -6.47 0.42 13.13
N THR A 290 -6.19 1.69 12.82
CA THR A 290 -7.24 2.66 12.43
C THR A 290 -7.87 2.28 11.09
N MET A 291 -7.06 1.87 10.10
CA MET A 291 -7.56 1.42 8.80
C MET A 291 -8.38 0.13 8.94
N PHE A 292 -7.90 -0.86 9.69
CA PHE A 292 -8.64 -2.10 9.89
C PHE A 292 -9.93 -1.91 10.69
N ASN A 293 -9.92 -1.02 11.68
CA ASN A 293 -11.12 -0.65 12.43
C ASN A 293 -12.16 0.00 11.54
N TYR A 294 -11.77 0.87 10.60
CA TYR A 294 -12.70 1.42 9.61
C TYR A 294 -13.33 0.34 8.73
N PHE A 295 -12.52 -0.57 8.19
CA PHE A 295 -13.02 -1.70 7.38
C PHE A 295 -14.07 -2.51 8.16
N THR A 296 -13.72 -2.90 9.38
CA THR A 296 -14.56 -3.73 10.24
C THR A 296 -15.84 -3.00 10.63
N GLU A 297 -15.74 -1.74 11.04
CA GLU A 297 -16.91 -0.91 11.38
C GLU A 297 -17.84 -0.76 10.18
N CYS A 298 -17.30 -0.40 9.01
CA CYS A 298 -18.09 -0.17 7.81
C CYS A 298 -18.84 -1.43 7.37
N CYS A 299 -18.16 -2.58 7.33
CA CYS A 299 -18.77 -3.85 6.95
C CYS A 299 -19.85 -4.28 7.95
N ASN A 300 -19.61 -4.15 9.26
CA ASN A 300 -20.59 -4.48 10.30
C ASN A 300 -21.84 -3.59 10.25
N MET A 301 -21.66 -2.28 10.00
CA MET A 301 -22.78 -1.36 9.83
C MET A 301 -23.58 -1.67 8.56
N CYS A 302 -22.92 -2.06 7.47
CA CYS A 302 -23.60 -2.47 6.24
C CYS A 302 -24.34 -3.81 6.38
N LEU A 303 -23.72 -4.80 7.02
CA LEU A 303 -24.30 -6.13 7.30
C LEU A 303 -25.70 -6.03 7.93
N THR A 304 -25.86 -5.13 8.90
CA THR A 304 -27.13 -4.92 9.63
C THR A 304 -28.05 -3.88 8.98
N SER A 305 -27.67 -3.30 7.82
CA SER A 305 -28.35 -2.11 7.28
C SER A 305 -29.78 -2.38 6.81
N ILE A 306 -30.04 -3.56 6.24
CA ILE A 306 -31.36 -3.91 5.70
C ILE A 306 -32.28 -4.38 6.84
N VAL A 307 -31.83 -5.37 7.61
CA VAL A 307 -32.60 -5.92 8.74
C VAL A 307 -32.90 -4.83 9.78
N GLY A 308 -31.93 -3.98 10.12
CA GLY A 308 -32.12 -2.88 11.08
C GLY A 308 -33.04 -1.76 10.59
N ASN A 309 -33.40 -1.72 9.30
CA ASN A 309 -34.34 -0.75 8.74
C ASN A 309 -35.59 -1.42 8.13
N SER A 310 -35.88 -2.68 8.49
CA SER A 310 -37.01 -3.46 7.94
C SER A 310 -38.34 -2.72 7.99
N HIS A 311 -38.64 -2.07 9.11
CA HIS A 311 -39.87 -1.30 9.31
C HIS A 311 -40.06 -0.14 8.32
N MET A 312 -38.97 0.51 7.89
CA MET A 312 -39.04 1.59 6.92
C MET A 312 -39.15 1.05 5.50
N ILE A 313 -38.44 -0.06 5.21
CA ILE A 313 -38.43 -0.73 3.91
C ILE A 313 -39.83 -1.25 3.55
N THR A 314 -40.58 -1.77 4.52
CA THR A 314 -41.94 -2.31 4.29
C THR A 314 -43.00 -1.23 4.12
N LYS A 315 -42.75 0.00 4.60
CA LYS A 315 -43.74 1.10 4.60
C LYS A 315 -43.51 2.14 3.52
N VAL A 316 -42.27 2.41 3.14
CA VAL A 316 -41.92 3.49 2.21
C VAL A 316 -41.04 2.94 1.09
N PHE A 317 -41.45 3.18 -0.16
CA PHE A 317 -40.66 2.76 -1.32
C PHE A 317 -39.41 3.63 -1.47
N VAL A 318 -38.26 3.07 -1.08
CA VAL A 318 -36.93 3.64 -1.25
C VAL A 318 -36.03 2.58 -1.87
N PRO A 319 -35.17 2.92 -2.86
CA PRO A 319 -34.18 1.99 -3.38
C PRO A 319 -33.32 1.38 -2.26
N LYS A 320 -33.30 0.04 -2.18
CA LYS A 320 -32.76 -0.69 -1.02
C LYS A 320 -31.24 -0.56 -0.86
N TYR A 321 -30.50 -0.26 -1.93
CA TYR A 321 -29.05 -0.03 -1.86
C TYR A 321 -28.67 1.27 -1.12
N ILE A 322 -29.62 2.19 -0.93
CA ILE A 322 -29.39 3.44 -0.18
C ILE A 322 -29.08 3.14 1.29
N TYR A 323 -29.62 2.06 1.86
CA TYR A 323 -29.39 1.72 3.26
C TYR A 323 -27.92 1.32 3.52
N PRO A 324 -27.31 0.35 2.79
CA PRO A 324 -25.87 0.10 2.88
C PRO A 324 -25.02 1.35 2.59
N LEU A 325 -25.44 2.18 1.63
CA LEU A 325 -24.72 3.41 1.29
C LEU A 325 -24.69 4.40 2.46
N THR A 326 -25.83 4.62 3.12
CA THR A 326 -25.89 5.50 4.30
C THR A 326 -24.99 5.01 5.42
N ARG A 327 -24.90 3.69 5.63
CA ARG A 327 -24.03 3.08 6.64
C ARG A 327 -22.56 3.27 6.30
N THR A 328 -22.18 3.13 5.03
CA THR A 328 -20.82 3.39 4.55
C THR A 328 -20.45 4.84 4.80
N VAL A 329 -21.31 5.80 4.44
CA VAL A 329 -21.07 7.23 4.67
C VAL A 329 -20.97 7.55 6.17
N SER A 330 -21.84 6.99 7.01
CA SER A 330 -21.76 7.15 8.46
C SER A 330 -20.45 6.64 9.03
N SER A 331 -19.98 5.46 8.59
CA SER A 331 -18.69 4.91 9.01
C SER A 331 -17.52 5.77 8.53
N SER A 332 -17.57 6.30 7.30
CA SER A 332 -16.57 7.24 6.77
C SER A 332 -16.44 8.52 7.61
N ILE A 333 -17.55 9.04 8.14
CA ILE A 333 -17.52 10.19 9.07
C ILE A 333 -16.85 9.81 10.39
N ASN A 334 -17.16 8.63 10.93
CA ASN A 334 -16.48 8.15 12.15
C ASN A 334 -14.98 7.94 11.91
N PHE A 335 -14.58 7.42 10.75
CA PHE A 335 -13.18 7.33 10.37
C PHE A 335 -12.51 8.69 10.26
N ALA A 336 -13.18 9.69 9.69
CA ALA A 336 -12.66 11.06 9.65
C ALA A 336 -12.38 11.63 11.06
N LEU A 337 -13.20 11.26 12.06
CA LEU A 337 -12.90 11.58 13.47
C LEU A 337 -11.72 10.75 14.01
N ALA A 338 -11.62 9.48 13.64
CA ALA A 338 -10.52 8.60 14.03
C ALA A 338 -9.17 8.96 13.37
N LEU A 339 -9.17 9.75 12.29
CA LEU A 339 -7.96 10.32 11.71
C LEU A 339 -7.28 11.34 12.62
N ILE A 340 -8.04 12.05 13.47
CA ILE A 340 -7.50 13.06 14.39
C ILE A 340 -6.47 12.42 15.36
N PRO A 341 -6.80 11.38 16.15
CA PRO A 341 -5.82 10.74 17.04
C PRO A 341 -4.71 10.03 16.27
N LEU A 342 -4.97 9.52 15.07
CA LEU A 342 -3.94 8.95 14.20
C LEU A 342 -2.88 10.01 13.85
N PHE A 343 -3.32 11.17 13.33
CA PHE A 343 -2.39 12.24 12.96
C PHE A 343 -1.70 12.85 14.17
N LEU A 344 -2.39 12.96 15.32
CA LEU A 344 -1.77 13.37 16.58
C LEU A 344 -0.55 12.50 16.92
N ILE A 345 -0.71 11.17 16.88
CA ILE A 345 0.39 10.23 17.15
C ILE A 345 1.48 10.34 16.09
N VAL A 346 1.12 10.42 14.81
CA VAL A 346 2.07 10.56 13.71
C VAL A 346 2.95 11.81 13.90
N PHE A 347 2.36 12.96 14.23
CA PHE A 347 3.12 14.19 14.49
C PHE A 347 4.01 14.11 15.73
N ILE A 348 3.54 13.46 16.82
CA ILE A 348 4.36 13.24 18.02
C ILE A 348 5.60 12.38 17.72
N ASN A 349 5.51 11.46 16.75
CA ASN A 349 6.65 10.64 16.31
C ASN A 349 7.56 11.37 15.28
N GLY A 350 7.38 12.67 15.06
CA GLY A 350 8.24 13.46 14.18
C GLY A 350 7.99 13.27 12.68
N LEU A 351 6.88 12.63 12.29
CA LEU A 351 6.50 12.46 10.89
C LEU A 351 5.71 13.69 10.43
N PHE A 352 6.28 14.43 9.47
CA PHE A 352 5.69 15.65 8.94
C PHE A 352 4.94 15.42 7.62
N PRO A 353 3.93 16.25 7.31
CA PRO A 353 3.14 16.08 6.10
C PRO A 353 3.99 16.35 4.85
N THR A 354 4.08 15.34 3.99
CA THR A 354 4.69 15.47 2.65
C THR A 354 3.60 15.53 1.58
N VAL A 355 3.99 15.86 0.35
CA VAL A 355 3.09 15.90 -0.82
C VAL A 355 2.36 14.55 -1.02
N SER A 356 3.01 13.45 -0.65
CA SER A 356 2.47 12.08 -0.71
C SER A 356 1.23 11.86 0.15
N TRP A 357 1.00 12.67 1.20
CA TRP A 357 -0.19 12.54 2.06
C TRP A 357 -1.50 12.79 1.32
N ILE A 358 -1.48 13.58 0.24
CA ILE A 358 -2.65 13.82 -0.61
C ILE A 358 -3.14 12.49 -1.24
N LEU A 359 -2.22 11.55 -1.51
CA LEU A 359 -2.54 10.25 -2.09
C LEU A 359 -3.33 9.35 -1.13
N ILE A 360 -3.29 9.60 0.18
CA ILE A 360 -4.07 8.83 1.17
C ILE A 360 -5.57 8.91 0.85
N LEU A 361 -6.04 10.03 0.30
CA LEU A 361 -7.43 10.18 -0.12
C LEU A 361 -7.82 9.15 -1.18
N PHE A 362 -6.92 8.81 -2.11
CA PHE A 362 -7.17 7.77 -3.11
C PHE A 362 -7.37 6.41 -2.46
N ALA A 363 -6.48 6.01 -1.53
CA ALA A 363 -6.61 4.75 -0.81
C ALA A 363 -7.90 4.70 0.01
N PHE A 364 -8.25 5.80 0.69
CA PHE A 364 -9.48 5.91 1.45
C PHE A 364 -10.73 5.73 0.57
N VAL A 365 -10.79 6.41 -0.58
CA VAL A 365 -11.93 6.28 -1.50
C VAL A 365 -12.03 4.85 -2.04
N CYS A 366 -10.92 4.23 -2.44
CA CYS A 366 -10.93 2.84 -2.90
C CYS A 366 -11.38 1.88 -1.80
N MET A 367 -10.90 2.08 -0.57
CA MET A 367 -11.30 1.29 0.59
C MET A 367 -12.80 1.46 0.91
N ALA A 368 -13.34 2.68 0.84
CA ALA A 368 -14.76 2.93 1.03
C ALA A 368 -15.63 2.22 -0.02
N ILE A 369 -15.19 2.22 -1.30
CA ILE A 369 -15.86 1.51 -2.39
C ILE A 369 -15.79 -0.02 -2.15
N PHE A 370 -14.63 -0.53 -1.73
CA PHE A 370 -14.46 -1.94 -1.38
C PHE A 370 -15.40 -2.36 -0.24
N CYS A 371 -15.42 -1.59 0.85
CA CYS A 371 -16.32 -1.82 1.99
C CYS A 371 -17.80 -1.75 1.60
N TYR A 372 -18.18 -0.82 0.71
CA TYR A 372 -19.55 -0.74 0.20
C TYR A 372 -19.92 -1.97 -0.64
N GLY A 373 -19.04 -2.41 -1.53
CA GLY A 373 -19.22 -3.63 -2.32
C GLY A 373 -19.38 -4.88 -1.45
N LEU A 374 -18.48 -5.06 -0.49
CA LEU A 374 -18.55 -6.18 0.46
C LEU A 374 -19.79 -6.05 1.36
N GLY A 375 -20.09 -4.84 1.81
CA GLY A 375 -21.28 -4.52 2.60
C GLY A 375 -22.58 -4.85 1.89
N LEU A 376 -22.69 -4.68 0.56
CA LEU A 376 -23.84 -5.11 -0.23
C LEU A 376 -24.00 -6.63 -0.24
N LEU A 377 -22.89 -7.37 -0.38
CA LEU A 377 -22.89 -8.83 -0.32
C LEU A 377 -23.34 -9.31 1.07
N LEU A 378 -22.71 -8.78 2.11
CA LEU A 378 -22.99 -9.11 3.51
C LEU A 378 -24.43 -8.76 3.91
N ALA A 379 -24.92 -7.56 3.55
CA ALA A 379 -26.30 -7.16 3.81
C ALA A 379 -27.30 -8.10 3.13
N SER A 380 -26.99 -8.57 1.92
CA SER A 380 -27.82 -9.56 1.22
C SER A 380 -27.83 -10.90 1.95
N ALA A 381 -26.66 -11.39 2.37
CA ALA A 381 -26.53 -12.65 3.10
C ALA A 381 -27.28 -12.60 4.44
N MET A 382 -27.17 -11.49 5.19
CA MET A 382 -27.82 -11.31 6.49
C MET A 382 -29.35 -11.38 6.44
N VAL A 383 -29.96 -10.95 5.33
CA VAL A 383 -31.42 -11.02 5.15
C VAL A 383 -31.92 -12.45 5.07
N PHE A 384 -31.19 -13.35 4.41
CA PHE A 384 -31.57 -14.75 4.29
C PHE A 384 -31.04 -15.61 5.44
N PHE A 385 -29.84 -15.29 5.94
CA PHE A 385 -29.14 -16.04 6.98
C PHE A 385 -28.70 -15.12 8.11
N ARG A 386 -29.44 -15.14 9.23
CA ARG A 386 -29.13 -14.29 10.39
C ARG A 386 -27.80 -14.64 11.05
N ASP A 387 -27.33 -15.88 10.89
CA ASP A 387 -26.05 -16.34 11.43
C ASP A 387 -24.83 -15.72 10.74
N THR A 388 -25.03 -15.03 9.60
CA THR A 388 -23.98 -14.26 8.92
C THR A 388 -23.30 -13.27 9.87
N GLN A 389 -24.02 -12.72 10.85
CA GLN A 389 -23.45 -11.80 11.84
C GLN A 389 -22.35 -12.45 12.69
N PHE A 390 -22.57 -13.68 13.15
CA PHE A 390 -21.58 -14.38 13.97
C PHE A 390 -20.40 -14.86 13.13
N LEU A 391 -20.69 -15.44 11.96
CA LEU A 391 -19.66 -15.91 11.04
C LEU A 391 -18.74 -14.77 10.58
N TRP A 392 -19.32 -13.61 10.27
CA TRP A 392 -18.57 -12.42 9.87
C TRP A 392 -17.64 -11.92 10.97
N GLY A 393 -18.06 -11.98 12.24
CA GLY A 393 -17.20 -11.65 13.38
C GLY A 393 -15.94 -12.51 13.43
N VAL A 394 -16.07 -13.83 13.23
CA VAL A 394 -14.94 -14.77 13.19
C VAL A 394 -14.04 -14.48 11.98
N VAL A 395 -14.63 -14.20 10.81
CA VAL A 395 -13.88 -13.85 9.60
C VAL A 395 -13.07 -12.56 9.79
N CYS A 396 -13.65 -11.51 10.37
CA CYS A 396 -12.92 -10.29 10.71
C CYS A 396 -11.74 -10.55 11.65
N MET A 397 -11.93 -11.42 12.65
CA MET A 397 -10.84 -11.80 13.56
C MET A 397 -9.70 -12.48 12.80
N LEU A 398 -9.99 -13.51 12.00
CA LEU A 398 -8.97 -14.19 11.19
C LEU A 398 -8.27 -13.23 10.21
N TRP A 399 -9.03 -12.34 9.57
CA TRP A 399 -8.50 -11.39 8.60
C TRP A 399 -7.57 -10.36 9.24
N MET A 400 -7.81 -9.97 10.50
CA MET A 400 -6.90 -9.11 11.27
C MET A 400 -5.52 -9.76 11.44
N TYR A 401 -5.47 -11.07 11.74
CA TYR A 401 -4.21 -11.79 11.95
C TYR A 401 -3.47 -12.10 10.63
N ILE A 402 -4.21 -12.36 9.56
CA ILE A 402 -3.63 -12.57 8.21
C ILE A 402 -3.03 -11.27 7.66
N THR A 403 -3.59 -10.12 8.04
CA THR A 403 -3.10 -8.83 7.60
C THR A 403 -1.96 -8.38 8.52
N PRO A 404 -0.81 -7.90 8.01
CA PRO A 404 0.30 -7.43 8.85
C PRO A 404 -0.04 -6.07 9.49
N VAL A 405 -0.95 -6.07 10.46
CA VAL A 405 -1.42 -4.87 11.16
C VAL A 405 -0.46 -4.48 12.28
N PHE A 406 -0.05 -5.44 13.10
CA PHE A 406 0.79 -5.22 14.29
C PHE A 406 2.20 -5.82 14.18
N TYR A 407 2.48 -6.56 13.11
CA TYR A 407 3.78 -7.18 12.83
C TYR A 407 4.30 -6.77 11.44
N PRO A 408 5.63 -6.80 11.20
CA PRO A 408 6.21 -6.49 9.89
C PRO A 408 5.89 -7.56 8.85
N ALA A 409 5.72 -7.16 7.59
CA ALA A 409 5.38 -8.08 6.50
C ALA A 409 6.46 -9.16 6.28
N ASP A 410 7.73 -8.85 6.58
CA ASP A 410 8.90 -9.70 6.30
C ASP A 410 8.98 -10.95 7.18
N ILE A 411 8.19 -11.03 8.26
CA ILE A 411 8.13 -12.22 9.13
C ILE A 411 7.43 -13.38 8.44
N ILE A 412 6.58 -13.12 7.45
CA ILE A 412 5.88 -14.19 6.76
C ILE A 412 6.86 -14.91 5.81
N PRO A 413 7.03 -16.24 5.95
CA PRO A 413 7.92 -17.00 5.07
C PRO A 413 7.56 -16.82 3.60
N VAL A 414 8.56 -16.84 2.72
CA VAL A 414 8.40 -16.65 1.27
C VAL A 414 7.33 -17.58 0.66
N GLN A 415 7.19 -18.79 1.19
CA GLN A 415 6.19 -19.79 0.78
C GLN A 415 4.73 -19.30 0.94
N PHE A 416 4.46 -18.40 1.90
CA PHE A 416 3.13 -17.85 2.20
C PHE A 416 2.95 -16.41 1.72
N SER A 417 3.91 -15.86 0.98
CA SER A 417 3.85 -14.49 0.42
C SER A 417 2.62 -14.26 -0.49
N TRP A 418 2.11 -15.32 -1.14
CA TRP A 418 0.89 -15.26 -1.95
C TRP A 418 -0.35 -14.85 -1.14
N VAL A 419 -0.40 -15.18 0.16
CA VAL A 419 -1.52 -14.81 1.03
C VAL A 419 -1.55 -13.30 1.26
N GLN A 420 -0.38 -12.68 1.42
CA GLN A 420 -0.26 -11.22 1.56
C GLN A 420 -0.63 -10.51 0.26
N THR A 421 -0.10 -10.98 -0.87
CA THR A 421 -0.37 -10.34 -2.17
C THR A 421 -1.82 -10.50 -2.63
N ALA A 422 -2.50 -11.59 -2.27
CA ALA A 422 -3.92 -11.77 -2.54
C ALA A 422 -4.84 -10.94 -1.64
N ASN A 423 -4.38 -10.49 -0.47
CA ASN A 423 -5.19 -9.77 0.52
C ASN A 423 -5.38 -8.29 0.15
N PRO A 424 -6.61 -7.82 -0.17
CA PRO A 424 -6.85 -6.42 -0.50
C PRO A 424 -6.51 -5.44 0.63
N LEU A 425 -6.75 -5.83 1.89
CA LEU A 425 -6.49 -4.96 3.04
C LEU A 425 -5.01 -4.69 3.25
N PHE A 426 -4.15 -5.65 2.88
CA PHE A 426 -2.71 -5.44 2.90
C PHE A 426 -2.32 -4.28 1.99
N HIS A 427 -2.81 -4.26 0.74
CA HIS A 427 -2.52 -3.19 -0.21
C HIS A 427 -3.01 -1.82 0.27
N PHE A 428 -4.21 -1.74 0.87
CA PHE A 428 -4.71 -0.46 1.40
C PHE A 428 -3.89 0.07 2.58
N ILE A 429 -3.50 -0.81 3.50
CA ILE A 429 -2.72 -0.43 4.69
C ILE A 429 -1.29 -0.06 4.29
N ASP A 430 -0.66 -0.87 3.44
CA ASP A 430 0.68 -0.63 2.92
C ASP A 430 0.76 0.71 2.18
N PHE A 431 -0.23 1.00 1.33
CA PHE A 431 -0.33 2.29 0.62
C PHE A 431 -0.32 3.48 1.59
N VAL A 432 -1.13 3.43 2.66
CA VAL A 432 -1.19 4.53 3.62
C VAL A 432 0.09 4.62 4.47
N ARG A 433 0.70 3.49 4.80
CA ARG A 433 1.99 3.46 5.51
C ARG A 433 3.11 4.06 4.68
N THR A 434 3.23 3.71 3.40
CA THR A 434 4.22 4.31 2.50
C THR A 434 4.05 5.82 2.41
N CYS A 435 2.81 6.31 2.25
CA CYS A 435 2.54 7.75 2.20
C CYS A 435 2.91 8.48 3.51
N ILE A 436 2.56 7.91 4.68
CA ILE A 436 2.73 8.59 5.97
C ILE A 436 4.15 8.41 6.54
N MET A 437 4.67 7.18 6.55
CA MET A 437 5.91 6.83 7.22
C MET A 437 7.13 7.07 6.32
N GLN A 438 7.07 6.61 5.07
CA GLN A 438 8.20 6.78 4.13
C GLN A 438 8.15 8.13 3.43
N GLY A 439 6.99 8.82 3.45
CA GLY A 439 6.82 10.13 2.83
C GLY A 439 6.88 10.10 1.30
N VAL A 440 6.89 8.92 0.68
CA VAL A 440 6.98 8.69 -0.77
C VAL A 440 5.66 8.19 -1.34
N SER A 441 5.49 8.34 -2.65
CA SER A 441 4.41 7.73 -3.40
C SER A 441 4.57 6.21 -3.41
N PRO A 442 3.48 5.45 -3.17
CA PRO A 442 3.51 4.00 -3.30
C PRO A 442 3.82 3.54 -4.72
N ASP A 443 4.33 2.32 -4.84
CA ASP A 443 4.55 1.69 -6.15
C ASP A 443 3.28 1.76 -7.01
N PRO A 444 3.38 2.16 -8.30
CA PRO A 444 2.23 2.24 -9.21
C PRO A 444 1.38 0.95 -9.28
N SER A 445 1.97 -0.23 -9.07
CA SER A 445 1.25 -1.49 -8.98
C SER A 445 0.23 -1.52 -7.82
N ARG A 446 0.53 -0.87 -6.69
CA ARG A 446 -0.38 -0.78 -5.54
C ARG A 446 -1.65 0.01 -5.87
N PHE A 447 -1.54 1.04 -6.72
CA PHE A 447 -2.72 1.78 -7.19
C PHE A 447 -3.67 0.86 -7.97
N VAL A 448 -3.11 0.02 -8.83
CA VAL A 448 -3.89 -0.94 -9.63
C VAL A 448 -4.56 -1.97 -8.72
N TRP A 449 -3.84 -2.54 -7.76
CA TRP A 449 -4.41 -3.52 -6.81
C TRP A 449 -5.53 -2.92 -5.95
N CYS A 450 -5.33 -1.71 -5.41
CA CYS A 450 -6.36 -1.00 -4.65
C CYS A 450 -7.61 -0.70 -5.48
N LEU A 451 -7.43 -0.24 -6.72
CA LEU A 451 -8.56 0.09 -7.60
C LEU A 451 -9.27 -1.18 -8.09
N ALA A 452 -8.52 -2.19 -8.50
CA ALA A 452 -9.06 -3.45 -9.01
C ALA A 452 -9.87 -4.17 -7.93
N SER A 453 -9.34 -4.30 -6.71
CA SER A 453 -10.05 -4.94 -5.60
C SER A 453 -11.34 -4.19 -5.25
N ALA A 454 -11.31 -2.85 -5.21
CA ALA A 454 -12.49 -2.03 -4.97
C ALA A 454 -13.58 -2.23 -6.05
N ILE A 455 -13.20 -2.21 -7.33
CA ILE A 455 -14.14 -2.38 -8.45
C ILE A 455 -14.69 -3.81 -8.49
N ILE A 456 -13.84 -4.83 -8.37
CA ILE A 456 -14.25 -6.24 -8.39
C ILE A 456 -15.28 -6.50 -7.28
N MET A 457 -14.98 -6.06 -6.06
CA MET A 457 -15.88 -6.25 -4.93
C MET A 457 -17.20 -5.49 -5.10
N LEU A 458 -17.16 -4.28 -5.65
CA LEU A 458 -18.37 -3.50 -5.98
C LEU A 458 -19.23 -4.22 -7.03
N LEU A 459 -18.62 -4.77 -8.09
CA LEU A 459 -19.34 -5.47 -9.15
C LEU A 459 -19.97 -6.76 -8.62
N VAL A 460 -19.22 -7.57 -7.87
CA VAL A 460 -19.71 -8.82 -7.28
C VAL A 460 -20.83 -8.53 -6.26
N GLY A 461 -20.59 -7.63 -5.32
CA GLY A 461 -21.59 -7.25 -4.32
C GLY A 461 -22.84 -6.62 -4.92
N GLY A 462 -22.66 -5.73 -5.90
CA GLY A 462 -23.76 -5.10 -6.63
C GLY A 462 -24.58 -6.09 -7.46
N PHE A 463 -23.94 -7.07 -8.10
CA PHE A 463 -24.63 -8.11 -8.86
C PHE A 463 -25.47 -9.00 -7.95
N VAL A 464 -24.90 -9.50 -6.85
CA VAL A 464 -25.59 -10.34 -5.87
C VAL A 464 -26.77 -9.58 -5.27
N PHE A 465 -26.55 -8.36 -4.78
CA PHE A 465 -27.59 -7.52 -4.19
C PHE A 465 -28.72 -7.24 -5.18
N ARG A 466 -28.39 -6.97 -6.45
CA ARG A 466 -29.40 -6.72 -7.47
C ARG A 466 -30.28 -7.94 -7.74
N LYS A 467 -29.71 -9.14 -7.70
CA LYS A 467 -30.44 -10.40 -7.91
C LYS A 467 -31.33 -10.73 -6.72
N THR A 468 -30.89 -10.44 -5.50
CA THR A 468 -31.59 -10.83 -4.26
C THR A 468 -32.60 -9.79 -3.75
N GLN A 469 -32.41 -8.50 -4.05
CA GLN A 469 -33.18 -7.41 -3.44
C GLN A 469 -34.70 -7.55 -3.54
N ASN A 470 -35.24 -8.21 -4.58
CA ASN A 470 -36.68 -8.36 -4.77
C ASN A 470 -37.31 -9.25 -3.68
N ASN A 471 -36.55 -10.22 -3.18
CA ASN A 471 -37.02 -11.18 -2.19
C ASN A 471 -36.93 -10.65 -0.76
N PHE A 472 -36.18 -9.56 -0.51
CA PHE A 472 -35.94 -9.08 0.86
C PHE A 472 -37.22 -8.86 1.68
N VAL A 473 -38.30 -8.39 1.05
CA VAL A 473 -39.57 -8.10 1.74
C VAL A 473 -40.23 -9.36 2.30
N MET A 474 -39.90 -10.55 1.78
CA MET A 474 -40.44 -11.82 2.29
C MET A 474 -39.71 -12.34 3.53
N TYR A 475 -38.48 -11.89 3.78
CA TYR A 475 -37.58 -12.43 4.82
C TYR A 475 -37.27 -11.44 5.95
N ILE A 476 -37.62 -10.16 5.77
CA ILE A 476 -37.54 -9.11 6.81
C ILE A 476 -38.88 -8.92 7.50
#